data_AF-W0RSG1-F1
#
_entry.id   AF-W0RSG1-F1
#
_cell.length_a   1.000
_cell.length_b   1.000
_cell.length_c   1.000
_cell.angle_alpha   90.00
_cell.angle_beta   90.00
_cell.angle_gamma   90.00
#
_symmetry.space_group_name_H-M   'P 1'
#
loop_
_entity.id
_entity.type
_entity.pdbx_description
1 polymer ?
#
loop_
_entity_poly.entity_id
_entity_poly.type
_entity_poly.pdbx_seq_one_letter_code
_entity_poly.pdbx_strand_id
1 'polypeptide(L)'
;MSKDDAVRLTDTIAFIRGAAVPPVHQAKRATVADILRDRDNAGQISSIISPAMSQGANWAVTGRDEAKDQRHYRRALILIRSVLLGVDRNTAALEAGQITDAAALPAALGNTLADVTGLIDDCTAKLAELKAHPLTFLSRNKLQVAGMPTSSQCTYNFYFDRLNDTYNFSPPNSVANWVNITEPVYQLHVQQYAGLARAKTVGDDSRTVVGNMVHGADLMVTTQLTGCAVVYYRNGASLIAAHVQPGAANAEAMCTDLRANARLTLAPAITGIFGAQNPKGVDPNNYLKAGFYNYCIGVRHGGSWDLYAQQRPRSYGDAIGAAIDSWKIT
;
A
#
# COMPACT_ATOMS: atom_id res chain seq x y z
N MET A 1 5.34 -24.15 -12.83
CA MET A 1 3.92 -24.47 -13.05
C MET A 1 3.84 -25.55 -14.10
N SER A 2 3.09 -26.63 -13.86
CA SER A 2 2.91 -27.65 -14.90
C SER A 2 2.08 -27.07 -16.07
N LYS A 3 2.22 -27.62 -17.28
CA LYS A 3 1.39 -27.21 -18.44
C LYS A 3 -0.11 -27.30 -18.11
N ASP A 4 -0.49 -28.30 -17.32
CA ASP A 4 -1.87 -28.53 -16.90
C ASP A 4 -2.39 -27.46 -15.94
N ASP A 5 -1.54 -26.91 -15.07
CA ASP A 5 -1.93 -25.85 -14.13
C ASP A 5 -2.19 -24.52 -14.85
N ALA A 6 -1.37 -24.19 -15.86
CA ALA A 6 -1.53 -22.97 -16.66
C ALA A 6 -2.83 -23.00 -17.47
N VAL A 7 -3.16 -24.14 -18.09
CA VAL A 7 -4.43 -24.33 -18.81
C VAL A 7 -5.61 -24.16 -17.88
N ARG A 8 -5.56 -24.73 -16.66
CA ARG A 8 -6.64 -24.62 -15.66
C ARG A 8 -6.88 -23.19 -15.19
N LEU A 9 -5.85 -22.37 -15.07
CA LEU A 9 -5.98 -20.97 -14.68
C LEU A 9 -6.71 -20.18 -15.77
N THR A 10 -6.26 -20.26 -17.01
CA THR A 10 -6.90 -19.62 -18.17
C THR A 10 -8.35 -20.03 -18.33
N ASP A 11 -8.65 -21.34 -18.22
CA ASP A 11 -10.02 -21.86 -18.28
C ASP A 11 -10.91 -21.31 -17.16
N THR A 12 -10.36 -21.17 -15.95
CA THR A 12 -11.10 -20.62 -14.80
C THR A 12 -11.40 -19.14 -14.99
N ILE A 13 -10.46 -18.36 -15.52
CA ILE A 13 -10.66 -16.94 -15.83
C ILE A 13 -11.74 -16.79 -16.94
N ALA A 14 -11.66 -17.60 -17.99
CA ALA A 14 -12.66 -17.63 -19.05
C ALA A 14 -14.05 -18.01 -18.52
N PHE A 15 -14.11 -19.00 -17.62
CA PHE A 15 -15.35 -19.39 -16.94
C PHE A 15 -15.94 -18.22 -16.13
N ILE A 16 -15.15 -17.53 -15.29
CA ILE A 16 -15.62 -16.39 -14.48
C ILE A 16 -16.34 -15.36 -15.34
N ARG A 17 -15.79 -15.05 -16.53
CA ARG A 17 -16.36 -14.08 -17.46
C ARG A 17 -17.75 -14.47 -17.96
N GLY A 18 -18.00 -15.76 -18.21
CA GLY A 18 -19.25 -16.30 -18.73
C GLY A 18 -20.19 -16.94 -17.70
N ALA A 19 -19.76 -17.09 -16.44
CA ALA A 19 -20.48 -17.86 -15.43
C ALA A 19 -21.90 -17.33 -15.17
N ALA A 20 -22.86 -18.23 -14.95
CA ALA A 20 -24.18 -17.84 -14.48
C ALA A 20 -24.09 -17.36 -13.02
N VAL A 21 -24.48 -16.11 -12.76
CA VAL A 21 -24.56 -15.51 -11.42
C VAL A 21 -25.85 -14.70 -11.34
N PRO A 22 -26.34 -14.34 -10.13
CA PRO A 22 -27.54 -13.52 -10.02
C PRO A 22 -27.44 -12.22 -10.85
N PRO A 23 -28.54 -11.74 -11.46
CA PRO A 23 -28.53 -10.61 -12.41
C PRO A 23 -27.73 -9.39 -11.97
N VAL A 24 -27.84 -9.02 -10.68
CA VAL A 24 -27.13 -7.87 -10.08
C VAL A 24 -25.59 -7.97 -10.12
N HIS A 25 -25.04 -9.17 -10.30
CA HIS A 25 -23.59 -9.40 -10.35
C HIS A 25 -23.06 -9.62 -11.77
N GLN A 26 -23.92 -9.71 -12.78
CA GLN A 26 -23.51 -10.10 -14.15
C GLN A 26 -22.48 -9.15 -14.75
N ALA A 27 -22.62 -7.85 -14.54
CA ALA A 27 -21.69 -6.83 -15.02
C ALA A 27 -20.29 -6.95 -14.38
N LYS A 28 -20.20 -7.52 -13.16
CA LYS A 28 -18.95 -7.62 -12.38
C LYS A 28 -18.00 -8.71 -12.89
N ARG A 29 -18.54 -9.72 -13.59
CA ARG A 29 -17.76 -10.86 -14.12
C ARG A 29 -16.62 -10.41 -15.03
N ALA A 30 -16.90 -9.50 -15.96
CA ALA A 30 -15.92 -9.02 -16.92
C ALA A 30 -14.76 -8.30 -16.22
N THR A 31 -15.08 -7.37 -15.31
CA THR A 31 -14.09 -6.63 -14.51
C THR A 31 -13.18 -7.56 -13.72
N VAL A 32 -13.75 -8.52 -12.97
CA VAL A 32 -12.94 -9.44 -12.15
C VAL A 32 -12.10 -10.38 -13.01
N ALA A 33 -12.65 -10.89 -14.11
CA ALA A 33 -11.91 -11.74 -15.04
C ALA A 33 -10.74 -10.98 -15.71
N ASP A 34 -10.93 -9.70 -16.04
CA ASP A 34 -9.89 -8.86 -16.64
C ASP A 34 -8.75 -8.61 -15.67
N ILE A 35 -9.05 -8.28 -14.41
CA ILE A 35 -8.03 -8.11 -13.36
C ILE A 35 -7.22 -9.41 -13.17
N LEU A 36 -7.88 -10.57 -13.16
CA LEU A 36 -7.18 -11.86 -13.03
C LEU A 36 -6.30 -12.15 -14.26
N ARG A 37 -6.79 -11.87 -15.47
CA ARG A 37 -6.03 -12.05 -16.70
C ARG A 37 -4.78 -11.17 -16.73
N ASP A 38 -4.93 -9.90 -16.37
CA ASP A 38 -3.80 -8.95 -16.39
C ASP A 38 -2.70 -9.37 -15.40
N ARG A 39 -3.09 -9.90 -14.23
CA ARG A 39 -2.15 -10.45 -13.25
C ARG A 39 -1.49 -11.73 -13.70
N ASP A 40 -2.23 -12.61 -14.36
CA ASP A 40 -1.67 -13.84 -14.93
C ASP A 40 -0.64 -13.52 -16.02
N ASN A 41 -0.96 -12.59 -16.91
CA ASN A 41 -0.04 -12.09 -17.95
C ASN A 41 1.22 -11.46 -17.35
N ALA A 42 1.10 -10.83 -16.17
CA ALA A 42 2.23 -10.32 -15.41
C ALA A 42 2.98 -11.39 -14.58
N GLY A 43 2.60 -12.66 -14.68
CA GLY A 43 3.23 -13.79 -14.00
C GLY A 43 2.96 -13.86 -12.50
N GLN A 44 2.00 -13.08 -11.99
CA GLN A 44 1.87 -12.85 -10.55
C GLN A 44 1.05 -13.95 -9.84
N ILE A 45 0.22 -14.71 -10.56
CA ILE A 45 -0.72 -15.68 -9.96
C ILE A 45 -0.06 -17.04 -9.66
N SER A 46 0.86 -17.48 -10.51
CA SER A 46 1.32 -18.88 -10.56
C SER A 46 1.94 -19.43 -9.27
N SER A 47 2.55 -18.55 -8.45
CA SER A 47 3.16 -18.92 -7.17
C SER A 47 2.14 -19.18 -6.05
N ILE A 48 0.89 -18.70 -6.21
CA ILE A 48 -0.11 -18.71 -5.13
C ILE A 48 -0.93 -20.01 -5.15
N ILE A 49 -1.28 -20.54 -6.33
CA ILE A 49 -2.48 -21.41 -6.47
C ILE A 49 -2.26 -22.85 -6.97
N SER A 50 -1.07 -23.27 -7.42
CA SER A 50 -0.87 -24.53 -8.18
C SER A 50 -1.42 -25.81 -7.50
N PRO A 51 -1.29 -26.04 -6.18
CA PRO A 51 -1.96 -27.19 -5.53
C PRO A 51 -3.47 -26.99 -5.29
N ALA A 52 -3.89 -25.78 -4.92
CA ALA A 52 -5.27 -25.48 -4.53
C ALA A 52 -6.25 -25.55 -5.72
N MET A 53 -5.81 -25.15 -6.92
CA MET A 53 -6.60 -25.27 -8.16
C MET A 53 -6.83 -26.73 -8.59
N SER A 54 -5.89 -27.61 -8.24
CA SER A 54 -5.99 -29.05 -8.44
C SER A 54 -6.95 -29.70 -7.43
N GLN A 55 -7.07 -29.15 -6.21
CA GLN A 55 -7.90 -29.68 -5.12
C GLN A 55 -9.40 -29.45 -5.24
N GLY A 56 -9.88 -28.68 -6.23
CA GLY A 56 -11.31 -28.72 -6.61
C GLY A 56 -11.80 -30.14 -6.95
N ALA A 57 -10.92 -31.14 -7.03
CA ALA A 57 -11.21 -32.52 -7.37
C ALA A 57 -11.44 -33.49 -6.20
N ASN A 58 -11.01 -33.21 -4.96
CA ASN A 58 -10.78 -34.31 -3.97
C ASN A 58 -11.83 -34.52 -2.87
N TRP A 59 -12.94 -33.78 -2.84
CA TRP A 59 -14.01 -34.05 -1.87
C TRP A 59 -15.24 -34.61 -2.58
N ALA A 60 -15.22 -35.93 -2.81
CA ALA A 60 -16.37 -36.82 -2.99
C ALA A 60 -17.48 -36.40 -3.98
N VAL A 61 -17.18 -36.16 -5.27
CA VAL A 61 -18.23 -36.04 -6.29
C VAL A 61 -18.02 -37.05 -7.43
N THR A 62 -18.66 -38.21 -7.28
CA THR A 62 -18.85 -39.23 -8.32
C THR A 62 -20.06 -38.87 -9.20
N GLY A 63 -19.81 -38.29 -10.38
CA GLY A 63 -20.81 -37.98 -11.42
C GLY A 63 -20.17 -37.05 -12.47
N ARG A 64 -20.27 -37.31 -13.78
CA ARG A 64 -19.25 -36.81 -14.74
C ARG A 64 -19.40 -35.35 -15.19
N ASP A 65 -20.60 -34.76 -15.22
CA ASP A 65 -20.80 -33.41 -15.81
C ASP A 65 -21.34 -32.38 -14.81
N GLU A 66 -22.33 -32.69 -13.97
CA GLU A 66 -22.73 -31.80 -12.86
C GLU A 66 -21.56 -31.54 -11.89
N ALA A 67 -20.67 -32.52 -11.71
CA ALA A 67 -19.43 -32.31 -10.96
C ALA A 67 -18.42 -31.42 -11.69
N LYS A 68 -18.46 -31.29 -13.02
CA LYS A 68 -17.56 -30.38 -13.75
C LYS A 68 -17.97 -28.93 -13.53
N ASP A 69 -19.26 -28.60 -13.69
CA ASP A 69 -19.73 -27.22 -13.52
C ASP A 69 -19.51 -26.72 -12.09
N GLN A 70 -19.83 -27.55 -11.08
CA GLN A 70 -19.54 -27.24 -9.68
C GLN A 70 -18.04 -27.02 -9.44
N ARG A 71 -17.17 -27.78 -10.09
CA ARG A 71 -15.71 -27.61 -10.00
C ARG A 71 -15.25 -26.26 -10.55
N HIS A 72 -15.85 -25.77 -11.63
CA HIS A 72 -15.51 -24.46 -12.17
C HIS A 72 -15.88 -23.32 -11.21
N TYR A 73 -17.07 -23.36 -10.58
CA TYR A 73 -17.44 -22.38 -9.55
C TYR A 73 -16.49 -22.41 -8.35
N ARG A 74 -16.16 -23.59 -7.82
CA ARG A 74 -15.25 -23.69 -6.67
C ARG A 74 -13.84 -23.19 -7.01
N ARG A 75 -13.32 -23.53 -8.18
CA ARG A 75 -12.02 -23.00 -8.66
C ARG A 75 -12.06 -21.48 -8.79
N ALA A 76 -13.14 -20.93 -9.34
CA ALA A 76 -13.33 -19.49 -9.43
C ALA A 76 -13.34 -18.81 -8.06
N LEU A 77 -14.04 -19.38 -7.08
CA LEU A 77 -14.07 -18.90 -5.69
C LEU A 77 -12.67 -18.92 -5.06
N ILE A 78 -11.95 -20.04 -5.17
CA ILE A 78 -10.59 -20.20 -4.65
C ILE A 78 -9.67 -19.15 -5.28
N LEU A 79 -9.72 -19.02 -6.60
CA LEU A 79 -8.89 -18.10 -7.36
C LEU A 79 -9.14 -16.66 -6.91
N ILE A 80 -10.39 -16.21 -6.93
CA ILE A 80 -10.72 -14.82 -6.58
C ILE A 80 -10.36 -14.51 -5.12
N ARG A 81 -10.72 -15.39 -4.17
CA ARG A 81 -10.46 -15.17 -2.74
C ARG A 81 -8.97 -15.13 -2.43
N SER A 82 -8.20 -16.07 -2.97
CA SER A 82 -6.77 -16.15 -2.70
C SER A 82 -5.95 -15.07 -3.40
N VAL A 83 -6.27 -14.79 -4.66
CA VAL A 83 -5.51 -13.83 -5.47
C VAL A 83 -5.94 -12.41 -5.12
N LEU A 84 -7.24 -12.11 -5.20
CA LEU A 84 -7.72 -10.72 -5.14
C LEU A 84 -8.11 -10.24 -3.74
N LEU A 85 -8.58 -11.14 -2.87
CA LEU A 85 -9.08 -10.79 -1.53
C LEU A 85 -8.09 -11.14 -0.40
N GLY A 86 -6.91 -11.68 -0.73
CA GLY A 86 -5.86 -11.99 0.23
C GLY A 86 -6.19 -13.08 1.24
N VAL A 87 -7.18 -13.93 0.94
CA VAL A 87 -7.52 -15.09 1.78
C VAL A 87 -6.44 -16.17 1.59
N ASP A 88 -5.98 -16.78 2.68
CA ASP A 88 -5.07 -17.93 2.58
C ASP A 88 -5.65 -19.01 1.65
N ARG A 89 -4.81 -19.59 0.80
CA ARG A 89 -5.27 -20.52 -0.25
C ARG A 89 -5.94 -21.78 0.30
N ASN A 90 -5.51 -22.28 1.46
CA ASN A 90 -6.11 -23.47 2.05
C ASN A 90 -7.45 -23.11 2.68
N THR A 91 -7.54 -21.93 3.29
CA THR A 91 -8.80 -21.37 3.80
C THR A 91 -9.80 -21.16 2.68
N ALA A 92 -9.39 -20.52 1.57
CA ALA A 92 -10.24 -20.32 0.39
C ALA A 92 -10.73 -21.66 -0.20
N ALA A 93 -9.86 -22.68 -0.25
CA ALA A 93 -10.22 -24.03 -0.70
C ALA A 93 -11.22 -24.72 0.24
N LEU A 94 -11.01 -24.62 1.54
CA LEU A 94 -11.90 -25.17 2.56
C LEU A 94 -13.29 -24.53 2.48
N GLU A 95 -13.36 -23.20 2.52
CA GLU A 95 -14.62 -22.46 2.43
C GLU A 95 -15.36 -22.74 1.12
N ALA A 96 -14.63 -22.77 -0.01
CA ALA A 96 -15.22 -23.11 -1.30
C ALA A 96 -15.74 -24.54 -1.30
N GLY A 97 -15.09 -25.49 -0.63
CA GLY A 97 -15.51 -26.90 -0.50
C GLY A 97 -16.71 -27.12 0.44
N GLN A 98 -16.88 -26.26 1.45
CA GLN A 98 -17.99 -26.34 2.41
C GLN A 98 -19.35 -25.97 1.83
N ILE A 99 -19.41 -25.36 0.64
CA ILE A 99 -20.68 -25.07 -0.07
C ILE A 99 -21.23 -26.38 -0.62
N THR A 100 -22.00 -27.14 0.14
CA THR A 100 -22.48 -28.47 -0.27
C THR A 100 -23.63 -28.42 -1.29
N ASP A 101 -24.47 -27.39 -1.21
CA ASP A 101 -25.54 -27.15 -2.18
C ASP A 101 -25.00 -26.54 -3.49
N ALA A 102 -25.15 -27.28 -4.58
CA ALA A 102 -24.73 -26.85 -5.90
C ALA A 102 -25.47 -25.59 -6.38
N ALA A 103 -26.74 -25.41 -5.99
CA ALA A 103 -27.53 -24.24 -6.36
C ALA A 103 -27.03 -22.95 -5.69
N ALA A 104 -26.27 -23.06 -4.59
CA ALA A 104 -25.70 -21.92 -3.88
C ALA A 104 -24.40 -21.39 -4.53
N LEU A 105 -23.74 -22.17 -5.38
CA LEU A 105 -22.44 -21.80 -5.98
C LEU A 105 -22.51 -20.53 -6.87
N PRO A 106 -23.52 -20.35 -7.76
CA PRO A 106 -23.72 -19.10 -8.50
C PRO A 106 -23.84 -17.86 -7.61
N ALA A 107 -24.59 -17.97 -6.50
CA ALA A 107 -24.78 -16.86 -5.56
C ALA A 107 -23.48 -16.56 -4.80
N ALA A 108 -22.76 -17.59 -4.34
CA ALA A 108 -21.47 -17.43 -3.68
C ALA A 108 -20.42 -16.77 -4.59
N LEU A 109 -20.39 -17.15 -5.88
CA LEU A 109 -19.54 -16.48 -6.87
C LEU A 109 -19.99 -15.02 -7.07
N GLY A 110 -21.29 -14.77 -7.23
CA GLY A 110 -21.84 -13.41 -7.34
C GLY A 110 -21.44 -12.49 -6.18
N ASN A 111 -21.53 -12.98 -4.95
CA ASN A 111 -21.11 -12.25 -3.75
C ASN A 111 -19.60 -11.98 -3.75
N THR A 112 -18.79 -12.98 -4.10
CA THR A 112 -17.32 -12.83 -4.17
C THR A 112 -16.91 -11.81 -5.25
N LEU A 113 -17.62 -11.76 -6.38
CA LEU A 113 -17.44 -10.72 -7.41
C LEU A 113 -17.81 -9.34 -6.86
N ALA A 114 -18.89 -9.25 -6.08
CA ALA A 114 -19.30 -8.01 -5.42
C ALA A 114 -18.24 -7.50 -4.44
N ASP A 115 -17.66 -8.39 -3.64
CA ASP A 115 -16.61 -8.05 -2.68
C ASP A 115 -15.37 -7.45 -3.37
N VAL A 116 -14.96 -8.02 -4.50
CA VAL A 116 -13.86 -7.48 -5.30
C VAL A 116 -14.20 -6.09 -5.83
N THR A 117 -15.36 -5.93 -6.47
CA THR A 117 -15.74 -4.62 -7.04
C THR A 117 -15.96 -3.55 -5.97
N GLY A 118 -16.55 -3.91 -4.83
CA GLY A 118 -16.72 -2.97 -3.72
C GLY A 118 -15.38 -2.55 -3.10
N LEU A 119 -14.38 -3.44 -3.11
CA LEU A 119 -13.03 -3.09 -2.67
C LEU A 119 -12.32 -2.15 -3.64
N ILE A 120 -12.56 -2.28 -4.96
CA ILE A 120 -12.08 -1.33 -5.98
C ILE A 120 -12.71 0.05 -5.73
N ASP A 121 -14.03 0.09 -5.55
CA ASP A 121 -14.77 1.33 -5.31
C ASP A 121 -14.31 2.01 -4.01
N ASP A 122 -14.13 1.24 -2.94
CA ASP A 122 -13.61 1.75 -1.66
C ASP A 122 -12.18 2.29 -1.81
N CYS A 123 -11.25 1.54 -2.42
CA CYS A 123 -9.89 2.01 -2.64
C CYS A 123 -9.86 3.28 -3.50
N THR A 124 -10.72 3.36 -4.52
CA THR A 124 -10.85 4.55 -5.37
C THR A 124 -11.34 5.76 -4.57
N ALA A 125 -12.41 5.58 -3.78
CA ALA A 125 -12.97 6.64 -2.94
C ALA A 125 -11.97 7.10 -1.86
N LYS A 126 -11.23 6.16 -1.27
CA LYS A 126 -10.24 6.44 -0.23
C LYS A 126 -8.98 7.11 -0.74
N LEU A 127 -8.53 6.75 -1.94
CA LEU A 127 -7.46 7.47 -2.63
C LEU A 127 -7.88 8.90 -2.96
N ALA A 128 -9.13 9.10 -3.39
CA ALA A 128 -9.69 10.43 -3.62
C ALA A 128 -9.80 11.24 -2.31
N GLU A 129 -10.27 10.62 -1.21
CA GLU A 129 -10.31 11.24 0.13
C GLU A 129 -8.91 11.64 0.60
N LEU A 130 -7.91 10.79 0.40
CA LEU A 130 -6.51 11.10 0.73
C LEU A 130 -5.99 12.32 -0.03
N LYS A 131 -6.31 12.43 -1.34
CA LYS A 131 -5.87 13.55 -2.17
C LYS A 131 -6.59 14.86 -1.86
N ALA A 132 -7.89 14.81 -1.60
CA ALA A 132 -8.71 16.01 -1.36
C ALA A 132 -8.70 16.47 0.10
N HIS A 133 -8.72 15.51 1.04
CA HIS A 133 -8.86 15.73 2.48
C HIS A 133 -7.89 14.81 3.26
N PRO A 134 -6.56 14.95 3.07
CA PRO A 134 -5.56 14.04 3.62
C PRO A 134 -5.65 13.88 5.14
N LEU A 135 -5.90 14.95 5.89
CA LEU A 135 -6.03 14.87 7.34
C LEU A 135 -7.26 14.04 7.76
N THR A 136 -8.39 14.18 7.07
CA THR A 136 -9.59 13.37 7.32
C THR A 136 -9.30 11.90 7.06
N PHE A 137 -8.65 11.58 5.94
CA PHE A 137 -8.24 10.21 5.64
C PHE A 137 -7.30 9.65 6.72
N LEU A 138 -6.22 10.36 7.05
CA LEU A 138 -5.20 9.90 7.99
C LEU A 138 -5.72 9.81 9.43
N SER A 139 -6.74 10.57 9.81
CA SER A 139 -7.34 10.48 11.15
C SER A 139 -8.24 9.25 11.31
N ARG A 140 -8.75 8.69 10.22
CA ARG A 140 -9.76 7.61 10.21
C ARG A 140 -9.21 6.27 9.75
N ASN A 141 -8.14 6.27 8.97
CA ASN A 141 -7.63 5.08 8.30
C ASN A 141 -6.15 4.90 8.62
N LYS A 142 -5.70 3.65 8.77
CA LYS A 142 -4.27 3.35 8.92
C LYS A 142 -3.60 3.40 7.56
N LEU A 143 -2.48 4.10 7.47
CA LEU A 143 -1.62 4.10 6.29
C LEU A 143 -0.37 3.26 6.55
N GLN A 144 0.10 2.58 5.52
CA GLN A 144 1.41 1.96 5.45
C GLN A 144 2.02 2.19 4.07
N VAL A 145 3.33 2.41 4.04
CA VAL A 145 4.06 2.65 2.80
C VAL A 145 5.28 1.74 2.76
N ALA A 146 5.37 0.93 1.71
CA ALA A 146 6.58 0.20 1.34
C ALA A 146 7.36 1.06 0.35
N GLY A 147 8.63 1.35 0.61
CA GLY A 147 9.43 2.23 -0.25
C GLY A 147 10.22 1.50 -1.31
N MET A 148 10.84 2.28 -2.19
CA MET A 148 11.81 1.83 -3.19
C MET A 148 13.19 2.46 -2.95
N PRO A 149 14.26 1.86 -3.49
CA PRO A 149 15.62 2.40 -3.42
C PRO A 149 15.86 3.59 -4.36
N THR A 150 14.86 4.44 -4.63
CA THR A 150 14.92 5.54 -5.60
C THR A 150 14.18 6.78 -5.11
N SER A 151 14.75 7.96 -5.36
CA SER A 151 14.07 9.25 -5.21
C SER A 151 13.56 9.73 -6.57
N SER A 152 12.36 9.30 -6.95
CA SER A 152 11.81 9.58 -8.28
C SER A 152 10.30 9.38 -8.32
N GLN A 153 9.68 9.88 -9.39
CA GLN A 153 8.32 9.46 -9.73
C GLN A 153 8.32 7.96 -10.04
N CYS A 154 7.34 7.26 -9.49
CA CYS A 154 7.18 5.82 -9.58
C CYS A 154 5.68 5.48 -9.62
N THR A 155 5.36 4.33 -10.18
CA THR A 155 4.00 3.78 -10.11
C THR A 155 3.89 2.93 -8.85
N TYR A 156 2.88 3.19 -8.02
CA TYR A 156 2.55 2.41 -6.84
C TYR A 156 1.15 1.82 -6.96
N ASN A 157 0.92 0.75 -6.22
CA ASN A 157 -0.38 0.16 -5.99
C ASN A 157 -0.92 0.68 -4.65
N PHE A 158 -2.12 1.27 -4.69
CA PHE A 158 -2.92 1.61 -3.52
C PHE A 158 -3.96 0.51 -3.26
N TYR A 159 -3.94 -0.09 -2.09
CA TYR A 159 -4.82 -1.22 -1.76
C TYR A 159 -5.15 -1.28 -0.27
N PHE A 160 -6.18 -2.05 0.07
CA PHE A 160 -6.55 -2.30 1.45
C PHE A 160 -6.16 -3.71 1.89
N ASP A 161 -5.34 -3.79 2.92
CA ASP A 161 -5.00 -5.01 3.62
C ASP A 161 -6.08 -5.34 4.64
N ARG A 162 -6.95 -6.29 4.33
CA ARG A 162 -8.04 -6.72 5.23
C ARG A 162 -7.53 -7.38 6.51
N LEU A 163 -6.35 -8.02 6.48
CA LEU A 163 -5.80 -8.70 7.65
C LEU A 163 -5.30 -7.70 8.69
N ASN A 164 -4.67 -6.63 8.21
CA ASN A 164 -4.12 -5.57 9.07
C ASN A 164 -5.02 -4.34 9.20
N ASP A 165 -6.18 -4.33 8.54
CA ASP A 165 -7.12 -3.20 8.50
C ASP A 165 -6.39 -1.88 8.20
N THR A 166 -5.67 -1.88 7.07
CA THR A 166 -4.70 -0.83 6.71
C THR A 166 -4.70 -0.58 5.21
N TYR A 167 -4.72 0.68 4.80
CA TYR A 167 -4.45 1.08 3.42
C TYR A 167 -2.95 1.17 3.18
N ASN A 168 -2.51 0.66 2.05
CA ASN A 168 -1.11 0.51 1.71
C ASN A 168 -0.79 1.19 0.39
N PHE A 169 0.38 1.83 0.35
CA PHE A 169 1.10 2.14 -0.87
C PHE A 169 2.28 1.19 -0.97
N SER A 170 2.40 0.47 -2.09
CA SER A 170 3.61 -0.29 -2.35
C SER A 170 3.97 -0.33 -3.84
N PRO A 171 5.21 -0.66 -4.17
CA PRO A 171 5.59 -0.96 -5.55
C PRO A 171 4.75 -2.12 -6.12
N PRO A 172 4.52 -2.16 -7.44
CA PRO A 172 3.72 -3.21 -8.07
C PRO A 172 4.21 -4.63 -7.79
N ASN A 173 5.53 -4.81 -7.64
CA ASN A 173 6.17 -6.10 -7.39
C ASN A 173 6.12 -6.53 -5.92
N SER A 174 5.62 -5.69 -5.02
CA SER A 174 5.57 -5.95 -3.57
C SER A 174 4.19 -6.38 -3.07
N VAL A 175 3.15 -6.30 -3.91
CA VAL A 175 1.78 -6.70 -3.55
C VAL A 175 1.55 -8.17 -3.87
N ALA A 176 1.03 -8.92 -2.91
CA ALA A 176 0.52 -10.27 -3.13
C ALA A 176 -0.80 -10.26 -3.90
N ASN A 177 -0.82 -9.91 -5.19
CA ASN A 177 -2.01 -10.03 -6.07
C ASN A 177 -3.34 -9.38 -5.64
N TRP A 178 -3.41 -8.64 -4.54
CA TRP A 178 -4.67 -8.08 -4.06
C TRP A 178 -5.21 -7.01 -4.98
N VAL A 179 -6.53 -6.84 -4.98
CA VAL A 179 -7.22 -5.69 -5.58
C VAL A 179 -6.48 -4.40 -5.24
N ASN A 180 -6.15 -3.61 -6.25
CA ASN A 180 -5.43 -2.36 -6.07
C ASN A 180 -5.81 -1.35 -7.16
N ILE A 181 -5.55 -0.08 -6.86
CA ILE A 181 -5.58 1.05 -7.78
C ILE A 181 -4.15 1.48 -8.04
N THR A 182 -3.78 1.64 -9.30
CA THR A 182 -2.48 2.16 -9.70
C THR A 182 -2.45 3.69 -9.54
N GLU A 183 -1.43 4.22 -8.88
CA GLU A 183 -1.28 5.64 -8.61
C GLU A 183 0.18 6.10 -8.83
N PRO A 184 0.43 7.17 -9.60
CA PRO A 184 1.74 7.79 -9.66
C PRO A 184 2.07 8.48 -8.34
N VAL A 185 3.23 8.17 -7.77
CA VAL A 185 3.74 8.79 -6.55
C VAL A 185 5.20 9.20 -6.73
N TYR A 186 5.62 10.23 -6.03
CA TYR A 186 7.03 10.54 -5.86
C TYR A 186 7.55 9.84 -4.59
N GLN A 187 8.33 8.77 -4.77
CA GLN A 187 8.97 8.10 -3.64
C GLN A 187 10.18 8.92 -3.21
N LEU A 188 10.31 9.19 -1.91
CA LEU A 188 11.49 9.82 -1.33
C LEU A 188 12.38 8.76 -0.68
N HIS A 189 13.47 8.38 -1.36
CA HIS A 189 14.44 7.42 -0.82
C HIS A 189 15.30 8.03 0.28
N VAL A 190 15.73 7.16 1.18
CA VAL A 190 16.49 7.51 2.36
C VAL A 190 17.98 7.66 2.03
N GLN A 191 18.62 8.66 2.61
CA GLN A 191 20.08 8.86 2.57
C GLN A 191 20.68 8.82 3.98
N GLN A 192 21.90 8.33 4.10
CA GLN A 192 22.58 8.18 5.40
C GLN A 192 23.10 9.51 5.92
N TYR A 193 22.80 9.84 7.19
CA TYR A 193 23.29 11.05 7.85
C TYR A 193 24.83 11.14 7.88
N ALA A 194 25.51 10.01 8.06
CA ALA A 194 26.97 9.96 8.07
C ALA A 194 27.61 10.34 6.71
N GLY A 195 26.86 10.21 5.61
CA GLY A 195 27.33 10.54 4.27
C GLY A 195 27.08 12.00 3.85
N LEU A 196 26.47 12.81 4.71
CA LEU A 196 26.19 14.21 4.39
C LEU A 196 27.49 15.04 4.41
N ALA A 197 27.72 15.79 3.33
CA ALA A 197 28.85 16.69 3.25
C ALA A 197 28.72 17.82 4.29
N ARG A 198 29.82 18.14 4.96
CA ARG A 198 29.92 19.31 5.84
C ARG A 198 30.64 20.43 5.10
N ALA A 199 30.08 21.63 5.11
CA ALA A 199 30.86 22.81 4.74
C ALA A 199 32.06 22.91 5.71
N LYS A 200 33.26 23.18 5.17
CA LYS A 200 34.47 23.41 5.97
C LYS A 200 34.93 24.86 5.82
N THR A 201 33.99 25.79 5.78
CA THR A 201 34.32 27.21 5.79
C THR A 201 34.41 27.66 7.24
N VAL A 202 35.42 28.45 7.59
CA VAL A 202 35.57 28.97 8.96
C VAL A 202 34.30 29.72 9.36
N GLY A 203 33.57 29.22 10.36
CA GLY A 203 32.31 29.81 10.84
C GLY A 203 31.02 29.27 10.19
N ASP A 204 31.09 28.28 9.29
CA ASP A 204 29.92 27.62 8.69
C ASP A 204 29.96 26.10 8.91
N ASP A 205 29.26 25.64 9.95
CA ASP A 205 29.11 24.22 10.29
C ASP A 205 27.93 23.55 9.55
N SER A 206 27.49 24.12 8.42
CA SER A 206 26.32 23.61 7.71
C SER A 206 26.52 22.21 7.11
N ARG A 207 25.42 21.46 7.09
CA ARG A 207 25.32 20.16 6.45
C ARG A 207 24.57 20.25 5.15
N THR A 208 25.24 19.88 4.07
CA THR A 208 24.63 19.80 2.75
C THR A 208 23.88 18.47 2.62
N VAL A 209 22.55 18.57 2.66
CA VAL A 209 21.62 17.47 2.42
C VAL A 209 21.24 17.46 0.95
N VAL A 210 21.32 16.29 0.30
CA VAL A 210 20.91 16.16 -1.10
C VAL A 210 19.38 16.22 -1.16
N GLY A 211 18.86 17.40 -1.52
CA GLY A 211 17.44 17.65 -1.71
C GLY A 211 16.97 17.16 -3.07
N ASN A 212 15.79 16.56 -3.12
CA ASN A 212 15.16 16.08 -4.35
C ASN A 212 13.93 16.94 -4.64
N MET A 213 13.84 17.49 -5.84
CA MET A 213 12.65 18.21 -6.29
C MET A 213 11.52 17.20 -6.54
N VAL A 214 10.44 17.33 -5.78
CA VAL A 214 9.24 16.51 -5.90
C VAL A 214 8.41 17.01 -7.10
N HIS A 215 8.23 16.16 -8.11
CA HIS A 215 7.54 16.52 -9.36
C HIS A 215 6.86 15.32 -10.01
N GLY A 216 6.02 15.58 -11.01
CA GLY A 216 5.42 14.55 -11.88
C GLY A 216 4.28 13.72 -11.26
N ALA A 217 4.07 13.82 -9.96
CA ALA A 217 2.95 13.22 -9.23
C ALA A 217 2.33 14.22 -8.25
N ASP A 218 1.09 13.97 -7.83
CA ASP A 218 0.38 14.76 -6.82
C ASP A 218 0.51 14.20 -5.40
N LEU A 219 1.23 13.07 -5.26
CA LEU A 219 1.54 12.44 -4.00
C LEU A 219 3.06 12.26 -3.87
N MET A 220 3.58 12.52 -2.67
CA MET A 220 4.92 12.16 -2.25
C MET A 220 4.79 11.20 -1.06
N VAL A 221 5.57 10.12 -1.06
CA VAL A 221 5.54 9.14 0.03
C VAL A 221 6.94 8.84 0.54
N THR A 222 7.04 8.56 1.84
CA THR A 222 8.25 8.03 2.48
C THR A 222 8.02 6.60 2.93
N THR A 223 9.08 5.84 3.24
CA THR A 223 8.91 4.64 4.07
C THR A 223 8.49 5.02 5.49
N GLN A 224 8.23 4.01 6.33
CA GLN A 224 8.15 4.18 7.78
C GLN A 224 9.37 4.93 8.32
N LEU A 225 9.15 5.93 9.16
CA LEU A 225 10.19 6.68 9.86
C LEU A 225 10.44 6.04 11.23
N THR A 226 11.64 5.48 11.41
CA THR A 226 12.07 4.81 12.65
C THR A 226 13.15 5.60 13.39
N GLY A 227 13.04 6.93 13.37
CA GLY A 227 14.09 7.85 13.82
C GLY A 227 14.70 8.67 12.68
N CYS A 228 14.22 8.51 11.46
CA CYS A 228 14.59 9.33 10.31
C CYS A 228 14.01 10.75 10.42
N ALA A 229 14.58 11.66 9.64
CA ALA A 229 14.06 13.01 9.45
C ALA A 229 13.69 13.25 7.98
N VAL A 230 12.68 14.08 7.75
CA VAL A 230 12.39 14.66 6.44
C VAL A 230 12.76 16.14 6.50
N VAL A 231 13.84 16.50 5.80
CA VAL A 231 14.27 17.89 5.63
C VAL A 231 13.58 18.43 4.38
N TYR A 232 12.87 19.56 4.49
CA TYR A 232 12.10 20.06 3.36
C TYR A 232 12.21 21.58 3.19
N TYR A 233 12.12 21.99 1.93
CA TYR A 233 11.81 23.34 1.49
C TYR A 233 10.51 23.31 0.70
N ARG A 234 9.62 24.23 1.03
CA ARG A 234 8.30 24.32 0.41
C ARG A 234 7.98 25.77 0.09
N ASN A 235 7.62 26.03 -1.16
CA ASN A 235 7.18 27.33 -1.63
C ASN A 235 6.12 27.14 -2.73
N GLY A 236 4.83 27.21 -2.35
CA GLY A 236 3.71 26.96 -3.25
C GLY A 236 3.83 25.61 -3.95
N ALA A 237 3.97 25.65 -5.28
CA ALA A 237 4.10 24.48 -6.14
C ALA A 237 5.44 23.74 -6.05
N SER A 238 6.46 24.34 -5.45
CA SER A 238 7.78 23.75 -5.31
C SER A 238 7.94 23.07 -3.96
N LEU A 239 8.22 21.77 -3.99
CA LEU A 239 8.65 20.99 -2.83
C LEU A 239 10.01 20.37 -3.15
N ILE A 240 10.99 20.64 -2.28
CA ILE A 240 12.30 19.99 -2.30
C ILE A 240 12.42 19.27 -0.97
N ALA A 241 12.62 17.96 -0.99
CA ALA A 241 12.65 17.17 0.22
C ALA A 241 13.82 16.18 0.23
N ALA A 242 14.23 15.79 1.43
CA ALA A 242 15.24 14.77 1.67
C ALA A 242 14.84 13.92 2.87
N HIS A 243 14.91 12.61 2.71
CA HIS A 243 14.70 11.67 3.80
C HIS A 243 16.07 11.22 4.33
N VAL A 244 16.39 11.59 5.58
CA VAL A 244 17.69 11.33 6.20
C VAL A 244 17.54 10.32 7.34
N GLN A 245 18.29 9.23 7.31
CA GLN A 245 18.35 8.25 8.40
C GLN A 245 19.56 8.49 9.31
N PRO A 246 19.43 8.23 10.62
CA PRO A 246 20.51 8.49 11.57
C PRO A 246 21.71 7.55 11.42
N GLY A 247 21.51 6.33 10.88
CA GLY A 247 22.55 5.31 10.88
C GLY A 247 22.96 4.96 12.31
N ALA A 248 24.25 5.13 12.63
CA ALA A 248 24.79 4.93 13.98
C ALA A 248 24.55 6.12 14.94
N ALA A 249 24.12 7.28 14.43
CA ALA A 249 23.85 8.44 15.28
C ALA A 249 22.58 8.24 16.13
N ASN A 250 22.49 8.94 17.26
CA ASN A 250 21.23 9.08 17.96
C ASN A 250 20.24 9.91 17.10
N ALA A 251 18.98 9.47 17.02
CA ALA A 251 17.98 10.07 16.13
C ALA A 251 17.62 11.51 16.55
N GLU A 252 17.46 11.75 17.84
CA GLU A 252 17.14 13.07 18.40
C GLU A 252 18.33 14.03 18.22
N ALA A 253 19.55 13.56 18.41
CA ALA A 253 20.78 14.31 18.15
C ALA A 253 20.94 14.66 16.67
N MET A 254 20.66 13.72 15.76
CA MET A 254 20.62 13.98 14.32
C MET A 254 19.58 15.06 13.99
N CYS A 255 18.35 14.94 14.50
CA CYS A 255 17.30 15.91 14.22
C CYS A 255 17.66 17.30 14.77
N THR A 256 18.28 17.37 15.95
CA THR A 256 18.76 18.63 16.55
C THR A 256 19.83 19.29 15.69
N ASP A 257 20.83 18.52 15.25
CA ASP A 257 21.88 19.02 14.36
C ASP A 257 21.30 19.48 13.01
N LEU A 258 20.43 18.69 12.39
CA LEU A 258 19.80 19.08 11.12
C LEU A 258 18.99 20.38 11.28
N ARG A 259 18.25 20.56 12.38
CA ARG A 259 17.50 21.81 12.63
C ARG A 259 18.39 23.03 12.73
N ALA A 260 19.59 22.88 13.29
CA ALA A 260 20.54 23.97 13.41
C ALA A 260 21.31 24.23 12.11
N ASN A 261 21.68 23.17 11.38
CA ASN A 261 22.77 23.23 10.41
C ASN A 261 22.41 22.74 9.00
N ALA A 262 21.24 22.14 8.76
CA ALA A 262 20.93 21.57 7.46
C ALA A 262 20.66 22.64 6.40
N ARG A 263 21.17 22.36 5.18
CA ARG A 263 20.84 23.06 3.94
C ARG A 263 20.50 22.02 2.88
N LEU A 264 19.60 22.35 1.95
CA LEU A 264 19.28 21.49 0.81
C LEU A 264 20.04 21.98 -0.43
N THR A 265 20.65 21.05 -1.18
CA THR A 265 21.42 21.35 -2.41
C THR A 265 20.66 22.16 -3.47
N LEU A 266 19.33 22.10 -3.49
CA LEU A 266 18.47 22.72 -4.50
C LEU A 266 17.59 23.86 -3.94
N ALA A 267 17.73 24.21 -2.67
CA ALA A 267 16.87 25.20 -2.03
C ALA A 267 17.68 26.38 -1.46
N PRO A 268 17.14 27.61 -1.51
CA PRO A 268 17.79 28.77 -0.90
C PRO A 268 17.86 28.68 0.63
N ALA A 269 16.85 28.05 1.25
CA ALA A 269 16.78 27.76 2.68
C ALA A 269 15.85 26.55 2.90
N ILE A 270 15.95 25.90 4.06
CA ILE A 270 14.97 24.90 4.48
C ILE A 270 13.74 25.59 5.08
N THR A 271 12.55 25.03 4.86
CA THR A 271 11.31 25.47 5.52
C THR A 271 11.13 24.77 6.86
N GLY A 272 11.53 23.50 6.97
CA GLY A 272 11.40 22.76 8.21
C GLY A 272 12.03 21.38 8.15
N ILE A 273 12.01 20.71 9.31
CA ILE A 273 12.51 19.35 9.49
C ILE A 273 11.52 18.56 10.31
N PHE A 274 10.83 17.63 9.65
CA PHE A 274 9.98 16.66 10.33
C PHE A 274 10.83 15.51 10.88
N GLY A 275 10.94 15.38 12.21
CA GLY A 275 11.93 14.50 12.84
C GLY A 275 11.51 13.92 14.19
N ALA A 276 12.25 12.92 14.65
CA ALA A 276 12.03 12.29 15.94
C ALA A 276 12.40 13.24 17.09
N GLN A 277 11.55 13.29 18.12
CA GLN A 277 11.77 14.04 19.34
C GLN A 277 11.21 13.27 20.55
N ASN A 278 11.90 13.31 21.69
CA ASN A 278 11.39 12.77 22.94
C ASN A 278 11.59 13.78 24.10
N PRO A 279 10.51 14.32 24.70
CA PRO A 279 9.10 14.15 24.33
C PRO A 279 8.77 14.82 22.98
N LYS A 280 7.68 14.42 22.31
CA LYS A 280 7.23 15.00 21.01
C LYS A 280 7.11 16.53 21.08
N GLY A 281 6.57 17.05 22.19
CA GLY A 281 6.18 18.46 22.31
C GLY A 281 4.96 18.81 21.44
N VAL A 282 4.73 20.10 21.22
CA VAL A 282 3.60 20.64 20.44
C VAL A 282 3.95 21.01 19.00
N ASP A 283 5.23 20.92 18.63
CA ASP A 283 5.70 21.30 17.29
C ASP A 283 5.18 20.28 16.26
N PRO A 284 4.45 20.70 15.22
CA PRO A 284 3.99 19.81 14.14
C PRO A 284 5.15 19.17 13.35
N ASN A 285 6.39 19.62 13.54
CA ASN A 285 7.58 19.01 12.97
C ASN A 285 8.13 17.81 13.78
N ASN A 286 7.46 17.40 14.86
CA ASN A 286 7.98 16.36 15.73
C ASN A 286 7.10 15.10 15.73
N TYR A 287 7.73 13.94 15.90
CA TYR A 287 7.05 12.68 16.16
C TYR A 287 7.79 11.85 17.23
N LEU A 288 7.08 10.89 17.86
CA LEU A 288 7.65 9.93 18.80
C LEU A 288 8.20 8.72 18.04
N LYS A 289 9.49 8.44 18.22
CA LYS A 289 10.12 7.25 17.60
C LYS A 289 9.70 5.94 18.29
N ALA A 290 9.78 5.89 19.62
CA ALA A 290 9.64 4.66 20.39
C ALA A 290 8.17 4.22 20.48
N GLY A 291 7.87 2.96 20.13
CA GLY A 291 6.52 2.41 20.23
C GLY A 291 5.56 2.77 19.10
N PHE A 292 5.99 3.56 18.10
CA PHE A 292 5.12 4.01 17.01
C PHE A 292 5.61 3.66 15.60
N TYR A 293 4.66 3.47 14.68
CA TYR A 293 4.81 3.62 13.25
C TYR A 293 4.59 5.09 12.90
N ASN A 294 5.51 5.68 12.14
CA ASN A 294 5.45 7.08 11.72
C ASN A 294 5.56 7.14 10.19
N TYR A 295 4.70 7.95 9.57
CA TYR A 295 4.71 8.17 8.13
C TYR A 295 4.61 9.66 7.84
N CYS A 296 5.30 10.09 6.79
CA CYS A 296 5.17 11.43 6.22
C CYS A 296 4.72 11.28 4.77
N ILE A 297 3.70 12.03 4.39
CA ILE A 297 3.22 12.10 3.01
C ILE A 297 3.16 13.56 2.57
N GLY A 298 3.38 13.79 1.29
CA GLY A 298 3.13 15.05 0.63
C GLY A 298 1.94 14.91 -0.28
N VAL A 299 1.05 15.90 -0.27
CA VAL A 299 -0.11 15.95 -1.15
C VAL A 299 -0.12 17.30 -1.84
N ARG A 300 -0.27 17.29 -3.16
CA ARG A 300 -0.42 18.51 -3.95
C ARG A 300 -1.90 18.83 -4.11
N HIS A 301 -2.33 19.98 -3.59
CA HIS A 301 -3.71 20.45 -3.68
C HIS A 301 -3.74 21.93 -4.08
N GLY A 302 -4.59 22.30 -5.04
CA GLY A 302 -4.67 23.68 -5.55
C GLY A 302 -3.33 24.19 -6.10
N GLY A 303 -2.51 23.30 -6.67
CA GLY A 303 -1.19 23.61 -7.21
C GLY A 303 -0.07 23.71 -6.18
N SER A 304 -0.37 23.73 -4.87
CA SER A 304 0.62 23.83 -3.79
C SER A 304 0.83 22.49 -3.09
N TRP A 305 2.03 22.27 -2.56
CA TRP A 305 2.32 21.11 -1.73
C TRP A 305 1.95 21.35 -0.28
N ASP A 306 1.47 20.30 0.37
CA ASP A 306 1.32 20.22 1.82
C ASP A 306 1.88 18.90 2.32
N LEU A 307 2.47 18.92 3.52
CA LEU A 307 3.01 17.73 4.16
C LEU A 307 2.09 17.32 5.32
N TYR A 308 1.86 16.03 5.48
CA TYR A 308 1.03 15.45 6.52
C TYR A 308 1.76 14.29 7.18
N ALA A 309 1.48 14.09 8.46
CA ALA A 309 2.03 13.01 9.24
C ALA A 309 0.91 12.11 9.80
N GLN A 310 1.24 10.83 9.95
CA GLN A 310 0.47 9.91 10.77
C GLN A 310 1.41 9.17 11.71
N GLN A 311 1.04 9.13 12.98
CA GLN A 311 1.68 8.34 14.02
C GLN A 311 0.65 7.36 14.60
N ARG A 312 1.00 6.07 14.64
CA ARG A 312 0.16 5.03 15.23
C ARG A 312 0.98 4.02 16.05
N PRO A 313 0.45 3.45 17.13
CA PRO A 313 1.17 2.47 17.96
C PRO A 313 1.60 1.21 17.20
N ARG A 314 2.66 0.53 17.67
CA ARG A 314 3.20 -0.69 17.05
C ARG A 314 2.47 -2.00 17.37
N SER A 315 1.79 -2.12 18.51
CA SER A 315 1.27 -3.41 18.99
C SER A 315 -0.14 -3.35 19.58
N TYR A 316 -0.90 -4.41 19.29
CA TYR A 316 -1.98 -4.97 20.12
C TYR A 316 -1.38 -5.44 21.46
N GLY A 317 -1.96 -5.04 22.58
CA GLY A 317 -1.45 -5.31 23.94
C GLY A 317 -0.89 -4.04 24.60
N ASP A 318 -1.52 -3.62 25.69
CA ASP A 318 -1.30 -2.42 26.52
C ASP A 318 -1.62 -1.05 25.90
N ALA A 319 -1.87 -0.96 24.59
CA ALA A 319 -2.31 0.26 23.91
C ALA A 319 -3.68 0.11 23.24
N ILE A 320 -4.57 -0.74 23.78
CA ILE A 320 -6.00 -0.75 23.41
C ILE A 320 -6.56 0.66 23.75
N GLY A 321 -6.67 1.52 22.74
CA GLY A 321 -7.13 2.91 22.89
C GLY A 321 -6.11 4.01 22.54
N ALA A 322 -4.87 3.68 22.18
CA ALA A 322 -3.94 4.70 21.69
C ALA A 322 -4.35 5.13 20.28
N ALA A 323 -4.88 6.35 20.19
CA ALA A 323 -5.47 6.90 18.98
C ALA A 323 -4.45 7.04 17.86
N ILE A 324 -4.93 6.90 16.62
CA ILE A 324 -4.20 7.38 15.45
C ILE A 324 -4.05 8.89 15.61
N ASP A 325 -2.82 9.37 15.64
CA ASP A 325 -2.52 10.79 15.63
C ASP A 325 -2.15 11.20 14.21
N SER A 326 -2.75 12.26 13.71
CA SER A 326 -2.51 12.77 12.36
C SER A 326 -2.60 14.28 12.36
N TRP A 327 -1.71 14.93 11.62
CA TRP A 327 -1.63 16.39 11.57
C TRP A 327 -1.00 16.85 10.28
N LYS A 328 -1.22 18.13 9.97
CA LYS A 328 -0.51 18.83 8.89
C LYS A 328 0.83 19.35 9.44
N ILE A 329 1.91 19.09 8.72
CA ILE A 329 3.23 19.65 8.99
C ILE A 329 3.24 21.08 8.43
N THR A 330 3.57 22.07 9.26
CA THR A 330 3.49 23.51 8.91
C THR A 330 4.65 23.97 8.04
#